data_AF-A0AAV0W6V6-F1
#
_entry.id   AF-A0AAV0W6V6-F1
#
_cell.length_a   1.000
_cell.length_b   1.000
_cell.length_c   1.000
_cell.angle_alpha   90.00
_cell.angle_beta   90.00
_cell.angle_gamma   90.00
#
_symmetry.space_group_name_H-M   'P 1'
#
loop_
_entity.id
_entity.type
_entity.pdbx_description
1 polymer ?
#
loop_
_entity_poly.entity_id
_entity_poly.type
_entity_poly.pdbx_seq_one_letter_code
_entity_poly.pdbx_strand_id
1 'polypeptide(L)'
;MLKNILNFPEFLLSIKSDLLKILKSSLAKNPIKFNLKLEFTYRRPGVENSSENRSFACPAKTLYAETDLVEKIGQTFTTLLEQEEVYLSRGSGFILDTE
;
A
#
# COMPACT_ATOMS: atom_id res chain seq x y z
N MET A 1 -7.12 9.05 19.38
CA MET A 1 -5.89 9.15 18.58
C MET A 1 -5.77 7.86 17.78
N LEU A 2 -6.05 7.89 16.48
CA LEU A 2 -5.73 6.75 15.62
C LEU A 2 -4.21 6.62 15.67
N LYS A 3 -3.70 5.52 16.22
CA LYS A 3 -2.26 5.24 16.10
C LYS A 3 -1.98 5.17 14.61
N ASN A 4 -1.19 6.11 14.07
CA ASN A 4 -0.62 5.95 12.76
C ASN A 4 0.07 4.59 12.77
N ILE A 5 -0.35 3.68 11.89
CA ILE A 5 0.30 2.38 11.82
C ILE A 5 1.69 2.66 11.25
N LEU A 6 2.69 2.61 12.14
CA LEU A 6 4.07 3.02 11.85
C LEU A 6 4.83 2.01 10.98
N ASN A 7 4.13 1.00 10.49
CA ASN A 7 4.70 -0.15 9.81
C ASN A 7 3.85 -0.47 8.58
N PHE A 8 4.44 -0.31 7.41
CA PHE A 8 3.78 -0.48 6.13
C PHE A 8 3.18 -1.90 5.94
N PRO A 9 3.89 -3.00 6.26
CA PRO A 9 3.31 -4.33 6.36
C PRO A 9 2.09 -4.43 7.29
N GLU A 10 2.15 -3.87 8.50
CA GLU A 10 1.02 -3.90 9.44
C GLU A 10 -0.17 -3.11 8.90
N PHE A 11 0.08 -1.97 8.26
CA PHE A 11 -0.97 -1.16 7.65
C PHE A 11 -1.69 -1.96 6.56
N LEU A 12 -0.93 -2.56 5.64
CA LEU A 12 -1.48 -3.42 4.60
C LEU A 12 -2.32 -4.57 5.18
N LEU A 13 -1.81 -5.26 6.21
CA LEU A 13 -2.55 -6.33 6.88
C LEU A 13 -3.84 -5.81 7.53
N SER A 14 -3.82 -4.63 8.15
CA SER A 14 -4.98 -4.04 8.82
C SER A 14 -6.12 -3.72 7.84
N ILE A 15 -5.81 -3.28 6.62
CA ILE A 15 -6.84 -2.92 5.61
C ILE A 15 -7.31 -4.12 4.77
N LYS A 16 -6.62 -5.26 4.83
CA LYS A 16 -6.84 -6.40 3.91
C LYS A 16 -8.30 -6.87 3.90
N SER A 17 -8.89 -7.05 5.07
CA SER A 17 -10.25 -7.58 5.22
C SER A 17 -11.28 -6.62 4.62
N ASP A 18 -11.17 -5.33 4.94
CA ASP A 18 -12.12 -4.32 4.47
C ASP A 18 -11.99 -4.09 2.96
N LEU A 19 -10.76 -4.09 2.43
CA LEU A 19 -10.52 -4.03 0.99
C LEU A 19 -11.16 -5.23 0.27
N LEU A 20 -10.97 -6.45 0.77
CA LEU A 20 -11.59 -7.64 0.19
C LEU A 20 -13.11 -7.54 0.21
N LYS A 21 -13.71 -7.02 1.28
CA LYS A 21 -15.15 -6.81 1.39
C LYS A 21 -15.66 -5.84 0.31
N ILE A 22 -14.99 -4.68 0.15
CA ILE A 22 -15.34 -3.67 -0.85
C ILE A 22 -15.24 -4.23 -2.27
N LEU A 23 -14.16 -4.96 -2.58
CA LEU A 23 -13.95 -5.54 -3.91
C LEU A 23 -14.99 -6.63 -4.21
N LYS A 24 -15.30 -7.51 -3.25
CA LYS A 24 -16.35 -8.53 -3.40
C LYS A 24 -17.72 -7.91 -3.68
N SER A 25 -18.10 -6.90 -2.90
CA SER A 25 -19.37 -6.20 -3.11
C SER A 25 -19.45 -5.47 -4.45
N SER A 26 -18.31 -4.97 -4.95
CA SER A 26 -18.24 -4.29 -6.24
C SER A 26 -18.32 -5.28 -7.42
N LEU A 27 -17.63 -6.42 -7.31
CA LEU A 27 -17.61 -7.49 -8.31
C LEU A 27 -18.95 -8.20 -8.50
N ALA A 28 -19.80 -8.22 -7.47
CA ALA A 28 -21.14 -8.78 -7.56
C ALA A 28 -22.02 -8.09 -8.62
N LYS A 29 -21.65 -6.90 -9.08
CA LYS A 29 -22.40 -6.12 -10.08
C LYS A 29 -21.82 -6.28 -11.47
N ASN A 30 -20.51 -6.10 -11.62
CA ASN A 30 -19.79 -6.12 -12.89
C ASN A 30 -18.30 -6.43 -12.65
N PRO A 31 -17.55 -6.86 -13.68
CA PRO A 31 -16.10 -6.83 -13.64
C PRO A 31 -15.60 -5.43 -13.27
N ILE A 32 -14.55 -5.37 -12.46
CA ILE A 32 -13.97 -4.10 -11.99
C ILE A 32 -12.52 -3.97 -12.42
N LYS A 33 -12.09 -2.74 -12.66
CA LYS A 33 -10.67 -2.41 -12.81
C LYS A 33 -10.22 -1.70 -11.53
N PHE A 34 -9.25 -2.26 -10.82
CA PHE A 34 -8.74 -1.70 -9.57
C PHE A 34 -7.25 -1.42 -9.66
N ASN A 35 -6.80 -0.38 -8.99
CA ASN A 35 -5.40 -0.12 -8.68
C ASN A 35 -5.28 0.26 -7.20
N LEU A 36 -4.12 0.01 -6.60
CA LEU A 36 -3.83 0.40 -5.23
C LEU A 36 -2.61 1.32 -5.25
N LYS A 37 -2.76 2.51 -4.65
CA LYS A 37 -1.70 3.49 -4.42
C LYS A 37 -1.62 3.76 -2.93
N LEU A 38 -0.42 3.73 -2.39
CA LEU A 38 -0.14 4.13 -1.03
C LEU A 38 0.72 5.38 -1.04
N GLU A 39 0.44 6.31 -0.13
CA GLU A 39 1.14 7.57 0.01
C GLU A 39 1.61 7.72 1.46
N PHE A 40 2.88 8.03 1.64
CA PHE A 40 3.51 8.20 2.94
C PHE A 40 4.48 9.38 2.89
N THR A 41 4.63 10.04 4.02
CA THR A 41 5.69 11.03 4.22
C THR A 41 6.91 10.32 4.79
N TYR A 42 8.08 10.59 4.22
CA TYR A 42 9.37 10.15 4.74
C TYR A 42 10.20 11.37 5.11
N ARG A 43 11.08 11.28 6.10
CA ARG A 43 11.99 12.36 6.47
C ARG A 43 13.39 11.84 6.72
N ARG A 44 14.39 12.73 6.70
CA ARG A 44 15.76 12.42 7.09
C ARG A 44 15.99 12.86 8.54
N PRO A 45 16.32 11.95 9.47
CA PRO A 45 16.60 12.30 10.85
C PRO A 45 17.71 13.35 10.96
N GLY A 46 17.49 14.38 11.78
CA GLY A 46 18.48 15.45 12.01
C GLY A 46 18.64 16.45 10.88
N VAL A 47 17.80 16.40 9.84
CA VAL A 47 17.78 17.40 8.75
C VAL A 47 16.43 18.10 8.73
N GLU A 48 16.44 19.40 9.05
CA GLU A 48 15.24 20.23 9.02
C GLU A 48 14.63 20.29 7.61
N ASN A 49 13.29 20.38 7.54
CA ASN A 49 12.53 20.49 6.30
C ASN A 49 12.82 19.37 5.28
N SER A 50 13.15 18.17 5.76
CA SER A 50 13.48 17.01 4.91
C SER A 50 12.30 16.10 4.60
N SER A 51 11.08 16.46 5.03
CA SER A 51 9.88 15.67 4.77
C SER A 51 9.58 15.62 3.26
N GLU A 52 9.39 14.41 2.75
CA GLU A 52 9.14 14.13 1.35
C GLU A 52 8.01 13.12 1.21
N ASN A 53 6.99 13.48 0.43
CA ASN A 53 5.90 12.58 0.11
C ASN A 53 6.35 11.58 -0.95
N ARG A 54 6.16 10.29 -0.65
CA ARG A 54 6.41 9.18 -1.57
C ARG A 54 5.14 8.40 -1.78
N SER A 55 4.99 7.88 -2.99
CA SER A 55 3.87 7.02 -3.31
C SER A 55 4.31 5.76 -4.04
N PHE A 56 3.76 4.63 -3.62
CA PHE A 56 3.96 3.33 -4.24
C PHE A 56 2.64 2.88 -4.85
N ALA A 57 2.67 2.47 -6.11
CA ALA A 57 1.47 2.17 -6.86
C ALA A 57 1.61 0.86 -7.63
N CYS A 58 0.54 0.08 -7.61
CA CYS A 58 0.41 -1.07 -8.48
C CYS A 58 -0.31 -0.68 -9.78
N PRO A 59 0.10 -1.25 -10.93
CA PRO A 59 -0.64 -1.09 -12.17
C PRO A 59 -2.07 -1.62 -12.02
N ALA A 60 -2.99 -1.01 -12.77
CA ALA A 60 -4.39 -1.37 -12.72
C ALA A 60 -4.62 -2.81 -13.21
N LYS A 61 -5.40 -3.57 -12.45
CA LYS A 61 -5.73 -4.97 -12.70
C LYS A 61 -7.24 -5.10 -12.89
N THR A 62 -7.65 -5.87 -13.88
CA THR A 62 -9.05 -6.25 -14.04
C THR A 62 -9.35 -7.44 -13.14
N LEU A 63 -10.47 -7.39 -12.42
CA LEU A 63 -11.01 -8.46 -11.61
C LEU A 63 -12.34 -8.91 -12.21
N TYR A 64 -12.54 -10.21 -12.20
CA TYR A 64 -13.75 -10.90 -12.65
C TYR A 64 -14.34 -11.70 -11.48
N ALA A 65 -15.56 -12.23 -11.64
CA ALA A 65 -16.26 -12.95 -10.58
C ALA A 65 -15.51 -14.21 -10.11
N GLU A 66 -14.79 -14.85 -11.04
CA GLU A 66 -13.98 -16.05 -10.85
C GLU A 66 -12.56 -15.76 -10.37
N THR A 67 -12.16 -14.48 -10.25
CA THR A 67 -10.82 -14.13 -9.79
C THR A 67 -10.62 -14.50 -8.33
N ASP A 68 -9.54 -15.20 -7.99
CA ASP A 68 -9.12 -15.37 -6.61
C ASP A 68 -8.67 -14.02 -6.04
N LEU A 69 -9.59 -13.36 -5.32
CA LEU A 69 -9.34 -12.05 -4.73
C LEU A 69 -8.30 -12.10 -3.62
N VAL A 70 -8.22 -13.19 -2.87
CA VAL A 70 -7.28 -13.30 -1.76
C VAL A 70 -5.87 -13.37 -2.31
N GLU A 71 -5.65 -14.21 -3.31
CA GLU A 71 -4.37 -14.32 -4.01
C GLU A 71 -4.02 -13.00 -4.70
N LYS A 72 -4.96 -12.41 -5.46
CA LYS A 72 -4.68 -11.19 -6.25
C LYS A 72 -4.33 -9.99 -5.37
N ILE A 73 -4.97 -9.85 -4.22
CA ILE A 73 -4.66 -8.81 -3.24
C ILE A 73 -3.35 -9.12 -2.53
N GLY A 74 -3.08 -10.38 -2.18
CA GLY A 74 -1.78 -10.80 -1.65
C GLY A 74 -0.60 -10.44 -2.56
N GLN A 75 -0.71 -10.72 -3.87
CA GLN A 75 0.29 -10.34 -4.86
C GLN A 75 0.45 -8.81 -4.95
N THR A 76 -0.66 -8.07 -4.89
CA THR A 76 -0.63 -6.59 -4.93
C THR A 76 0.08 -6.02 -3.71
N PHE A 77 -0.15 -6.57 -2.52
CA PHE A 77 0.53 -6.15 -1.30
C PHE A 77 2.02 -6.48 -1.34
N THR A 78 2.38 -7.67 -1.85
CA THR A 78 3.77 -8.08 -2.04
C THR A 78 4.52 -7.10 -2.94
N THR A 79 3.93 -6.71 -4.08
CA THR A 79 4.53 -5.70 -4.97
C THR A 79 4.71 -4.34 -4.29
N LEU A 80 3.77 -3.91 -3.46
CA LEU A 80 3.90 -2.64 -2.72
C LEU A 80 5.03 -2.71 -1.68
N LEU A 81 5.16 -3.83 -0.98
CA LEU A 81 6.23 -4.07 -0.02
C LEU A 81 7.60 -4.06 -0.70
N GLU A 82 7.74 -4.73 -1.84
CA GLU A 82 8.98 -4.73 -2.62
C GLU A 82 9.36 -3.31 -3.09
N GLN A 83 8.38 -2.50 -3.52
CA GLN A 83 8.65 -1.10 -3.90
C GLN A 83 9.17 -0.26 -2.73
N GLU A 84 8.60 -0.45 -1.54
CA GLU A 84 9.07 0.23 -0.32
C GLU A 84 10.48 -0.25 0.08
N GLU A 85 10.71 -1.57 0.08
CA GLU A 85 12.01 -2.14 0.42
C GLU A 85 13.12 -1.65 -0.54
N VAL A 86 12.82 -1.59 -1.84
CA VAL A 86 13.72 -1.00 -2.84
C VAL A 86 13.95 0.48 -2.59
N TYR A 87 12.97 1.22 -2.09
CA TYR A 87 13.15 2.62 -1.74
C TYR A 87 14.07 2.79 -0.52
N LEU A 88 13.85 2.02 0.54
CA LEU A 88 14.62 2.08 1.79
C LEU A 88 16.06 1.55 1.62
N SER A 89 16.27 0.53 0.79
CA SER A 89 17.60 -0.09 0.57
C SER A 89 18.58 0.80 -0.20
N ARG A 90 18.11 1.89 -0.83
CA ARG A 90 18.98 2.85 -1.55
C ARG A 90 19.91 3.67 -0.65
N GLY A 91 19.84 3.49 0.68
CA GLY A 91 20.75 4.15 1.62
C GLY A 91 20.58 5.66 1.68
N SER A 92 19.38 6.17 1.34
CA SER A 92 19.08 7.61 1.28
C SER A 92 19.01 8.28 2.66
N GLY A 93 18.97 7.50 3.74
CA GLY A 93 18.80 7.96 5.13
C GLY A 93 17.39 8.43 5.46
N PHE A 94 16.42 8.22 4.57
CA PHE A 94 15.02 8.52 4.81
C PHE A 94 14.37 7.41 5.63
N ILE A 95 13.58 7.80 6.63
CA ILE A 95 12.73 6.92 7.42
C ILE A 95 11.27 7.37 7.28
N LEU A 96 10.33 6.46 7.55
CA LEU A 96 8.91 6.80 7.60
C LEU A 96 8.69 7.92 8.62
N ASP A 97 7.98 8.96 8.22
CA ASP A 97 7.65 10.05 9.11
C ASP A 97 6.54 9.61 10.07
N THR A 98 6.85 9.68 11.35
CA THR A 98 5.97 9.24 12.44
C THR A 98 5.41 10.42 13.24
N GLU A 99 5.69 11.65 12.79
CA GLU A 99 5.33 12.91 13.45
C GLU A 99 3.86 13.29 13.25
#